data_AF-A0A0C2Z879-F1
#
_entry.id   AF-A0A0C2Z879-F1
#
_cell.length_a   1.000
_cell.length_b   1.000
_cell.length_c   1.000
_cell.angle_alpha   90.00
_cell.angle_beta   90.00
_cell.angle_gamma   90.00
#
_symmetry.space_group_name_H-M   'P 1'
#
loop_
_entity.id
_entity.type
_entity.pdbx_description
1 polymer ?
#
loop_
_entity_poly.entity_id
_entity_poly.type
_entity_poly.pdbx_seq_one_letter_code
_entity_poly.pdbx_strand_id
1 'polypeptide(L)'
;SLALAAMQLAVTLAGAYLASPPSIANSHPALRDIQYSGRVGELSDVFVFTVPSIDDASTKQEVVRALKGLDGVLRVDELVPRRRSKRDEF
;
A
#
# COMPACT_ATOMS: atom_id res chain seq x y z
N SER A 1 22.32 0.54 -11.22
CA SER A 1 21.23 -0.34 -10.75
C SER A 1 19.92 0.42 -10.81
N LEU A 2 19.01 0.04 -11.73
CA LEU A 2 17.63 0.54 -11.70
C LEU A 2 16.96 -0.08 -10.48
N ALA A 3 16.65 0.71 -9.45
CA ALA A 3 15.73 0.25 -8.43
C ALA A 3 14.36 0.14 -9.10
N LEU A 4 13.84 -1.08 -9.23
CA LEU A 4 12.44 -1.32 -9.55
C LEU A 4 11.59 -0.53 -8.53
N ALA A 5 10.82 0.46 -9.01
CA ALA A 5 10.07 1.37 -8.15
C ALA A 5 8.82 0.66 -7.61
N ALA A 6 8.94 0.06 -6.42
CA ALA A 6 7.79 -0.44 -5.70
C ALA A 6 6.93 0.71 -5.16
N MET A 7 5.60 0.58 -5.29
CA MET A 7 4.64 1.54 -4.74
C MET A 7 4.23 1.09 -3.34
N GLN A 8 4.24 1.99 -2.36
CA GLN A 8 3.77 1.70 -1.01
C GLN A 8 2.40 2.33 -0.79
N LEU A 9 1.49 1.57 -0.20
CA LEU A 9 0.14 2.01 0.13
C LEU A 9 -0.06 1.91 1.64
N ALA A 10 -0.51 2.99 2.26
CA ALA A 10 -1.12 2.95 3.59
C ALA A 10 -2.61 2.64 3.43
N VAL A 11 -3.09 1.64 4.14
CA VAL A 11 -4.47 1.15 4.08
C VAL A 11 -5.06 1.16 5.48
N THR A 12 -6.15 1.91 5.65
CA THR A 12 -6.94 1.88 6.89
C THR A 12 -7.94 0.73 6.81
N LEU A 13 -7.83 -0.22 7.73
CA LEU A 13 -8.63 -1.44 7.77
C LEU A 13 -9.65 -1.40 8.91
N ALA A 14 -10.74 -2.15 8.74
CA ALA A 14 -11.77 -2.38 9.72
C ALA A 14 -12.24 -3.85 9.67
N GLY A 15 -13.00 -4.26 10.69
CA GLY A 15 -13.61 -5.60 10.71
C GLY A 15 -12.59 -6.72 10.71
N ALA A 16 -12.84 -7.77 9.91
CA ALA A 16 -12.03 -8.99 9.88
C ALA A 16 -10.57 -8.75 9.47
N TYR A 17 -10.31 -7.73 8.63
CA TYR A 17 -8.96 -7.42 8.18
C TYR A 17 -8.06 -6.82 9.28
N LEU A 18 -8.61 -6.27 10.37
CA LEU A 18 -7.80 -5.81 11.50
C LEU A 18 -7.10 -6.97 12.23
N ALA A 19 -7.76 -8.12 12.29
CA ALA A 19 -7.22 -9.32 12.94
C ALA A 19 -6.17 -10.03 12.07
N SER A 20 -6.31 -9.94 10.74
CA SER A 20 -5.36 -10.53 9.78
C SER A 20 -5.17 -9.64 8.55
N PRO A 21 -4.41 -8.54 8.66
CA PRO A 21 -4.18 -7.61 7.55
C PRO A 21 -3.65 -8.26 6.27
N PRO A 22 -2.69 -9.21 6.32
CA PRO A 22 -2.19 -9.87 5.11
C PRO A 22 -3.25 -10.65 4.32
N SER A 23 -4.37 -11.03 4.95
CA SER A 23 -5.43 -11.80 4.29
C SER A 23 -6.13 -11.04 3.16
N ILE A 24 -6.00 -9.70 3.13
CA ILE A 24 -6.55 -8.86 2.06
C ILE A 24 -6.03 -9.23 0.66
N ALA A 25 -4.79 -9.74 0.56
CA ALA A 25 -4.19 -10.19 -0.70
C ALA A 25 -4.98 -11.35 -1.35
N ASN A 26 -5.75 -12.10 -0.58
CA ASN A 26 -6.58 -13.21 -1.07
C ASN A 26 -7.98 -12.76 -1.54
N SER A 27 -8.32 -11.49 -1.36
CA SER A 27 -9.70 -11.02 -1.55
C SER A 27 -10.01 -10.59 -2.99
N HIS A 28 -8.98 -10.37 -3.81
CA HIS A 28 -9.14 -10.00 -5.20
C HIS A 28 -7.88 -10.37 -6.03
N PRO A 29 -8.00 -10.84 -7.29
CA PRO A 29 -6.86 -11.23 -8.13
C PRO A 29 -5.77 -10.16 -8.25
N ALA A 30 -6.16 -8.89 -8.45
CA ALA A 30 -5.23 -7.76 -8.54
C ALA A 30 -4.39 -7.54 -7.26
N LEU A 31 -4.80 -8.09 -6.11
CA LEU A 31 -4.12 -7.93 -4.83
C LEU A 31 -3.16 -9.06 -4.51
N ARG A 32 -3.10 -10.10 -5.34
CA ARG A 32 -2.36 -11.34 -5.05
C ARG A 32 -0.88 -11.11 -4.76
N ASP A 33 -0.28 -10.12 -5.42
CA ASP A 33 1.15 -9.84 -5.34
C ASP A 33 1.50 -8.72 -4.36
N ILE A 34 0.52 -8.11 -3.68
CA ILE A 34 0.82 -7.08 -2.67
C ILE A 34 1.40 -7.73 -1.42
N GLN A 35 2.41 -7.08 -0.85
CA GLN A 35 3.16 -7.60 0.30
C GLN A 35 2.90 -6.76 1.53
N TYR A 36 2.44 -7.39 2.60
CA TYR A 36 2.30 -6.72 3.88
C TYR A 36 3.67 -6.30 4.44
N SER A 37 3.83 -5.00 4.73
CA SER A 37 5.09 -4.40 5.16
C SER A 37 5.10 -3.98 6.63
N GLY A 38 3.95 -3.98 7.31
CA GLY A 38 3.84 -3.62 8.72
C GLY A 38 2.73 -2.60 9.01
N ARG A 39 2.76 -2.01 10.20
CA ARG A 39 1.88 -0.90 10.62
C ARG A 39 2.54 0.45 10.43
N VAL A 40 1.73 1.50 10.26
CA VAL A 40 2.23 2.88 10.25
C VAL A 40 2.31 3.41 11.69
N GLY A 41 3.49 3.35 12.29
CA GLY A 41 3.74 3.87 13.64
C GLY A 41 2.82 3.22 14.68
N GLU A 42 2.18 4.05 15.52
CA GLU A 42 1.28 3.63 16.61
C GLU A 42 -0.19 3.45 16.18
N LEU A 43 -0.53 3.69 14.90
CA LEU A 43 -1.90 3.53 14.42
C LEU A 43 -2.25 2.04 14.32
N SER A 44 -3.27 1.60 15.06
CA SER A 44 -3.65 0.20 15.18
C SER A 44 -4.40 -0.34 13.96
N ASP A 45 -4.96 0.56 13.15
CA ASP A 45 -5.82 0.29 12.00
C ASP A 45 -5.18 0.64 10.66
N VAL A 46 -3.99 1.25 10.64
CA VAL A 46 -3.29 1.63 9.40
C VAL A 46 -2.11 0.70 9.12
N PHE A 47 -2.17 0.03 7.98
CA PHE A 47 -1.22 -0.99 7.56
C PHE A 47 -0.57 -0.61 6.23
N VAL A 48 0.71 -0.92 6.09
CA VAL A 48 1.48 -0.67 4.88
C VAL A 48 1.52 -1.92 4.02
N PHE A 49 1.19 -1.76 2.75
CA PHE A 49 1.35 -2.78 1.72
C PHE A 49 2.29 -2.26 0.63
N THR A 50 3.21 -3.12 0.21
CA THR A 50 4.11 -2.85 -0.92
C THR A 50 3.55 -3.55 -2.14
N VAL A 51 3.36 -2.80 -3.20
CA VAL A 51 2.99 -3.30 -4.52
C VAL A 51 4.29 -3.44 -5.32
N PRO A 52 4.76 -4.67 -5.61
CA PRO A 52 6.02 -4.89 -6.32
C PRO A 52 5.94 -4.24 -7.70
N SER A 53 7.09 -3.74 -8.18
CA SER A 53 7.24 -2.85 -9.33
C SER A 53 6.22 -3.11 -10.44
N ILE A 54 5.34 -2.13 -10.60
CA ILE A 54 4.41 -2.08 -11.70
C ILE A 54 4.87 -0.93 -12.59
N ASP A 55 5.46 -1.26 -13.74
CA ASP A 55 5.80 -0.26 -14.76
C ASP A 55 4.55 0.29 -15.45
N ASP A 56 3.41 -0.39 -15.30
CA ASP A 56 2.11 -0.02 -15.85
C ASP A 56 1.24 0.78 -14.87
N ALA A 57 0.86 2.00 -15.24
CA ALA A 57 -0.07 2.81 -14.47
C ALA A 57 -1.45 2.13 -14.32
N SER A 58 -1.85 1.28 -15.27
CA SER A 58 -3.15 0.60 -15.27
C SER A 58 -3.27 -0.38 -14.11
N THR A 59 -2.25 -1.19 -13.85
CA THR A 59 -2.27 -2.17 -12.77
C THR A 59 -2.20 -1.49 -11.40
N LYS A 60 -1.50 -0.35 -11.27
CA LYS A 60 -1.54 0.45 -10.03
C LYS A 60 -2.96 0.93 -9.73
N GLN A 61 -3.66 1.45 -10.74
CA GLN A 61 -5.05 1.87 -10.60
C GLN A 61 -5.96 0.69 -10.26
N GLU A 62 -5.74 -0.47 -10.87
CA GLU A 62 -6.49 -1.70 -10.58
C GLU A 62 -6.33 -2.14 -9.11
N VAL A 63 -5.10 -2.15 -8.58
CA VAL A 63 -4.82 -2.46 -7.17
C VAL A 63 -5.56 -1.50 -6.23
N VAL A 64 -5.45 -0.19 -6.47
CA VAL A 64 -6.12 0.83 -5.65
C VAL A 64 -7.63 0.69 -5.73
N ARG A 65 -8.18 0.41 -6.92
CA ARG A 65 -9.61 0.19 -7.13
C ARG A 65 -10.10 -1.05 -6.41
N ALA A 66 -9.36 -2.14 -6.49
CA ALA A 66 -9.67 -3.39 -5.81
C ALA A 66 -9.70 -3.18 -4.29
N LEU A 67 -8.67 -2.55 -3.71
CA LEU A 67 -8.64 -2.25 -2.27
C LEU A 67 -9.84 -1.40 -1.82
N LYS A 68 -10.16 -0.32 -2.55
CA LYS A 68 -11.30 0.56 -2.22
C LYS A 68 -12.66 -0.12 -2.38
N GLY A 69 -12.73 -1.23 -3.10
CA GLY A 69 -13.96 -2.01 -3.30
C GLY A 69 -14.21 -3.07 -2.23
N LEU A 70 -13.26 -3.33 -1.33
CA LEU A 70 -13.40 -4.35 -0.28
C LEU A 70 -14.14 -3.80 0.94
N ASP A 71 -15.12 -4.57 1.43
CA ASP A 71 -15.73 -4.30 2.72
C ASP A 71 -14.70 -4.43 3.84
N GLY A 72 -14.60 -3.42 4.71
CA GLY A 72 -13.55 -3.36 5.73
C GLY A 72 -12.25 -2.66 5.28
N VAL A 73 -12.20 -2.03 4.10
CA VAL A 73 -11.19 -1.03 3.75
C VAL A 73 -11.80 0.36 3.83
N LEU A 74 -11.32 1.19 4.75
CA LEU A 74 -11.85 2.54 4.96
C LEU A 74 -11.12 3.59 4.12
N ARG A 75 -9.82 3.39 3.89
CA ARG A 75 -8.96 4.37 3.20
C ARG A 75 -7.75 3.70 2.56
N VAL A 76 -7.29 4.26 1.44
CA VAL A 76 -6.06 3.86 0.75
C VAL A 76 -5.32 5.14 0.32
N ASP A 77 -4.09 5.31 0.79
CA ASP A 77 -3.20 6.44 0.44
C ASP A 77 -1.87 5.91 -0.10
N GLU A 78 -1.37 6.53 -1.17
CA GLU A 78 -0.03 6.24 -1.69
C GLU A 78 1.03 6.94 -0.83
N LEU A 79 2.01 6.16 -0.34
CA LEU A 79 3.17 6.68 0.38
C LEU A 79 4.23 7.12 -0.63
N VAL A 80 4.18 8.39 -1.00
CA VAL A 80 5.20 9.00 -1.86
C VAL A 80 6.44 9.34 -1.00
N PRO A 81 7.62 8.76 -1.27
CA PRO A 81 8.84 9.11 -0.54
C PRO A 81 9.10 10.61 -0.68
N ARG A 82 9.06 11.36 0.43
CA ARG A 82 9.47 12.77 0.42
C ARG A 82 10.94 12.81 0.06
N ARG A 83 11.28 13.29 -1.15
CA ARG A 83 12.66 13.59 -1.48
C ARG A 83 13.15 14.63 -0.47
N ARG A 84 14.17 14.28 0.32
CA ARG A 84 14.90 15.27 1.11
C ARG A 84 15.49 16.26 0.12
N SER A 85 14.93 17.47 0.05
CA SER A 85 15.64 18.57 -0.59
C SER A 85 16.93 18.76 0.20
N LYS A 86 18.06 18.53 -0.47
CA LYS A 86 19.38 18.83 0.07
C LYS A 86 19.33 20.30 0.47
N ARG A 87 19.48 20.60 1.77
CA ARG A 87 19.71 21.97 2.23
C ARG A 87 21.09 22.31 1.69
N ASP A 88 21.17 23.17 0.68
CA ASP A 88 22.45 23.72 0.26
C ASP A 88 23.07 24.39 1.49
N GLU A 89 24.27 23.91 1.82
CA GLU A 89 25.11 24.43 2.88
C GLU A 89 25.71 25.74 2.33
N PHE A 90 25.46 26.86 3.03
CA PHE A 90 26.07 28.15 2.75
C PHE A 90 27.52 28.18 3.23
#